data_AF-A0A940SMC6-F1
#
_entry.id   AF-A0A940SMC6-F1
#
_cell.length_a   1.000
_cell.length_b   1.000
_cell.length_c   1.000
_cell.angle_alpha   90.00
_cell.angle_beta   90.00
_cell.angle_gamma   90.00
#
_symmetry.space_group_name_H-M   'P 1'
#
loop_
_entity.id
_entity.type
_entity.pdbx_description
1 polymer ?
#
loop_
_entity_poly.entity_id
_entity_poly.type
_entity_poly.pdbx_seq_one_letter_code
_entity_poly.pdbx_strand_id
1 'polypeptide(L)'
;MGKVVTSFTDLIGGTPLLELKHLEEANGLQATLLGKLEYFNPAGSVKDRIAKAMIEDAEAKGLLKEGSVIIEPTSGNTGIGLAAVSAARGYRLIITMPETMSVERRNLMKAYGAELVLTEGAKGMKGAIAKAEELAKEIPNSFIPSQFTNPANPAVHEATTGVEIWNDTDGKVDIFVAGVGTGGTVTGVGTYLKSQKKDVKVIAVEPASSPVLSEGKSGPHKIQGIGAGFVPDVLDTAVYDEVIPVT
;
A
#
# COMPACT_ATOMS: atom_id res chain seq x y z
N MET A 1 -15.97 20.79 20.33
CA MET A 1 -14.72 20.52 21.06
C MET A 1 -13.63 20.29 20.02
N GLY A 2 -12.49 20.99 20.08
CA GLY A 2 -11.42 20.79 19.10
C GLY A 2 -10.83 19.37 19.20
N LYS A 3 -10.67 18.67 18.08
CA LYS A 3 -10.05 17.34 18.04
C LYS A 3 -8.53 17.52 17.94
N VAL A 4 -7.84 17.53 19.08
CA VAL A 4 -6.37 17.55 19.13
C VAL A 4 -5.88 16.11 19.14
N VAL A 5 -5.14 15.69 18.11
CA VAL A 5 -4.51 14.37 18.04
C VAL A 5 -3.12 14.40 18.67
N THR A 6 -2.69 13.29 19.27
CA THR A 6 -1.40 13.18 19.98
C THR A 6 -0.38 12.32 19.26
N SER A 7 -0.78 11.58 18.21
CA SER A 7 0.12 10.78 17.39
C SER A 7 -0.05 11.07 15.90
N PHE A 8 1.07 11.09 15.16
CA PHE A 8 1.09 11.09 13.70
C PHE A 8 0.20 9.97 13.12
N THR A 9 0.21 8.80 13.76
CA THR A 9 -0.53 7.63 13.28
C THR A 9 -2.05 7.77 13.43
N ASP A 10 -2.55 8.72 14.21
CA ASP A 10 -3.98 9.00 14.39
C ASP A 10 -4.57 9.82 13.23
N LEU A 11 -3.70 10.40 12.38
CA LEU A 11 -4.08 11.15 11.18
C LEU A 11 -4.18 10.27 9.93
N ILE A 12 -3.82 8.98 10.03
CA ILE A 12 -3.86 8.04 8.92
C ILE A 12 -5.30 7.53 8.74
N GLY A 13 -5.80 7.59 7.50
CA GLY A 13 -7.18 7.24 7.15
C GLY A 13 -8.15 8.43 7.21
N GLY A 14 -9.45 8.15 7.07
CA GLY A 14 -10.46 9.21 6.99
C GLY A 14 -10.26 10.15 5.80
N THR A 15 -9.75 9.61 4.68
CA THR A 15 -9.45 10.37 3.47
C THR A 15 -10.75 10.73 2.74
N PRO A 16 -10.83 11.88 2.04
CA PRO A 16 -12.08 12.29 1.40
C PRO A 16 -12.38 11.51 0.11
N LEU A 17 -13.67 11.44 -0.24
CA LEU A 17 -14.12 11.20 -1.61
C LEU A 17 -14.32 12.54 -2.33
N LEU A 18 -13.85 12.63 -3.58
CA LEU A 18 -14.07 13.77 -4.45
C LEU A 18 -14.81 13.32 -5.71
N GLU A 19 -15.95 13.96 -6.00
CA GLU A 19 -16.68 13.77 -7.25
C GLU A 19 -15.96 14.49 -8.40
N LEU A 20 -15.73 13.77 -9.49
CA LEU A 20 -14.93 14.21 -10.63
C LEU A 20 -15.81 14.76 -11.76
N LYS A 21 -16.71 15.70 -11.43
CA LYS A 21 -17.74 16.25 -12.34
C LYS A 21 -17.22 16.68 -13.71
N HIS A 22 -16.10 17.37 -13.75
CA HIS A 22 -15.53 17.83 -15.03
C HIS A 22 -15.09 16.67 -15.93
N LEU A 23 -14.63 15.55 -15.35
CA LEU A 23 -14.29 14.35 -16.14
C LEU A 23 -15.55 13.62 -16.59
N GLU A 24 -16.59 13.59 -15.76
CA GLU A 24 -17.90 13.04 -16.14
C GLU A 24 -18.46 13.79 -17.35
N GLU A 25 -18.53 15.12 -17.29
CA GLU A 25 -19.02 15.98 -18.37
C GLU A 25 -18.16 15.85 -19.63
N ALA A 26 -16.83 15.92 -19.51
CA ALA A 26 -15.92 15.86 -20.65
C ALA A 26 -15.99 14.51 -21.42
N ASN A 27 -16.38 13.43 -20.73
CA ASN A 27 -16.48 12.10 -21.33
C ASN A 27 -17.95 11.64 -21.52
N GLY A 28 -18.93 12.50 -21.24
CA GLY A 28 -20.35 12.17 -21.35
C GLY A 28 -20.78 11.00 -20.44
N LEU A 29 -20.12 10.82 -19.30
CA LEU A 29 -20.39 9.71 -18.39
C LEU A 29 -21.81 9.84 -17.80
N GLN A 30 -22.53 8.73 -17.79
CA GLN A 30 -23.86 8.63 -17.17
C GLN A 30 -23.78 8.14 -15.71
N ALA A 31 -22.56 7.88 -15.21
CA ALA A 31 -22.28 7.40 -13.87
C ALA A 31 -21.48 8.45 -13.09
N THR A 32 -21.73 8.53 -11.78
CA THR A 32 -20.93 9.35 -10.86
C THR A 32 -19.56 8.70 -10.65
N LEU A 33 -18.51 9.48 -10.85
CA LEU A 33 -17.12 9.09 -10.69
C LEU A 33 -16.52 9.74 -9.44
N LEU A 34 -16.19 8.92 -8.45
CA LEU A 34 -15.61 9.36 -7.19
C LEU A 34 -14.15 8.92 -7.06
N GLY A 35 -13.27 9.84 -6.68
CA GLY A 35 -11.89 9.55 -6.31
C GLY A 35 -11.70 9.49 -4.79
N LYS A 36 -11.23 8.35 -4.26
CA LYS A 36 -10.79 8.22 -2.86
C LYS A 36 -9.36 8.73 -2.73
N LEU A 37 -9.19 9.89 -2.09
CA LEU A 37 -7.95 10.67 -2.19
C LEU A 37 -6.91 10.25 -1.15
N GLU A 38 -6.34 9.06 -1.33
CA GLU A 38 -5.35 8.47 -0.42
C GLU A 38 -4.03 9.25 -0.29
N TYR A 39 -3.79 10.25 -1.13
CA TYR A 39 -2.66 11.17 -0.98
C TYR A 39 -2.85 12.18 0.16
N PHE A 40 -4.04 12.29 0.75
CA PHE A 40 -4.28 13.08 1.97
C PHE A 40 -3.85 12.37 3.26
N ASN A 41 -3.43 11.10 3.19
CA ASN A 41 -2.72 10.50 4.32
C ASN A 41 -1.43 11.30 4.62
N PRO A 42 -0.98 11.35 5.88
CA PRO A 42 -0.02 12.36 6.34
C PRO A 42 1.40 12.22 5.76
N ALA A 43 1.82 11.02 5.31
CA ALA A 43 3.05 10.81 4.53
C ALA A 43 2.79 10.71 3.01
N GLY A 44 1.57 11.00 2.57
CA GLY A 44 1.23 11.30 1.18
C GLY A 44 0.76 10.12 0.34
N SER A 45 0.40 8.97 0.95
CA SER A 45 -0.07 7.83 0.17
C SER A 45 -0.96 6.83 0.93
N VAL A 46 -1.60 5.94 0.17
CA VAL A 46 -2.33 4.77 0.70
C VAL A 46 -1.48 3.84 1.57
N LYS A 47 -0.14 3.88 1.43
CA LYS A 47 0.75 2.96 2.13
C LYS A 47 0.92 3.29 3.61
N ASP A 48 0.54 4.49 4.03
CA ASP A 48 0.53 4.88 5.44
C ASP A 48 -0.37 3.96 6.27
N ARG A 49 -1.52 3.55 5.69
CA ARG A 49 -2.46 2.61 6.30
C ARG A 49 -1.79 1.28 6.63
N ILE A 50 -1.11 0.69 5.66
CA ILE A 50 -0.50 -0.63 5.82
C ILE A 50 0.76 -0.55 6.68
N ALA A 51 1.51 0.55 6.63
CA ALA A 51 2.67 0.77 7.49
C ALA A 51 2.24 0.80 8.97
N LYS A 52 1.20 1.57 9.28
CA LYS A 52 0.58 1.58 10.62
C LYS A 52 0.09 0.20 11.01
N ALA A 53 -0.72 -0.44 10.17
CA ALA A 53 -1.34 -1.72 10.50
C ALA A 53 -0.33 -2.86 10.72
N MET A 54 0.69 -2.97 9.87
CA MET A 54 1.72 -4.01 10.02
C MET A 54 2.57 -3.80 11.28
N ILE A 55 2.83 -2.55 11.68
CA ILE A 55 3.55 -2.24 12.92
C ILE A 55 2.65 -2.55 14.14
N GLU A 56 1.41 -2.09 14.15
CA GLU A 56 0.48 -2.34 15.26
C GLU A 56 0.17 -3.83 15.45
N ASP A 57 0.03 -4.58 14.35
CA ASP A 57 -0.13 -6.04 14.39
C ASP A 57 1.11 -6.74 14.99
N ALA A 58 2.31 -6.31 14.59
CA ALA A 58 3.56 -6.86 15.13
C ALA A 58 3.76 -6.51 16.62
N GLU A 59 3.39 -5.30 17.04
CA GLU A 59 3.37 -4.88 18.44
C GLU A 59 2.40 -5.74 19.25
N ALA A 60 1.16 -5.92 18.77
CA ALA A 60 0.14 -6.72 19.43
C ALA A 60 0.54 -8.19 19.59
N LYS A 61 1.31 -8.74 18.63
CA LYS A 61 1.86 -10.10 18.68
C LYS A 61 3.15 -10.22 19.49
N GLY A 62 3.70 -9.10 19.99
CA GLY A 62 4.97 -9.07 20.71
C GLY A 62 6.21 -9.36 19.84
N LEU A 63 6.05 -9.35 18.51
CA LEU A 63 7.15 -9.49 17.55
C LEU A 63 7.99 -8.21 17.50
N LEU A 64 7.38 -7.08 17.82
CA LEU A 64 7.98 -5.77 17.80
C LEU A 64 7.82 -5.11 19.17
N LYS A 65 8.94 -4.67 19.74
CA LYS A 65 9.04 -4.11 21.09
C LYS A 65 10.07 -2.99 21.12
N GLU A 66 10.16 -2.26 22.23
CA GLU A 66 11.18 -1.22 22.40
C GLU A 66 12.59 -1.76 22.10
N GLY A 67 13.34 -1.05 21.26
CA GLY A 67 14.67 -1.46 20.79
C GLY A 67 14.68 -2.44 19.60
N SER A 68 13.52 -2.90 19.11
CA SER A 68 13.43 -3.65 17.85
C SER A 68 13.86 -2.81 16.64
N VAL A 69 14.28 -3.51 15.57
CA VAL A 69 14.67 -2.90 14.30
C VAL A 69 13.75 -3.36 13.19
N ILE A 70 13.13 -2.43 12.48
CA ILE A 70 12.31 -2.74 11.29
C ILE A 70 13.23 -2.78 10.08
N ILE A 71 13.09 -3.80 9.23
CA ILE A 71 13.86 -3.94 7.99
C ILE A 71 12.86 -4.21 6.86
N GLU A 72 12.79 -3.37 5.84
CA GLU A 72 11.88 -3.63 4.70
C GLU A 72 12.60 -3.41 3.35
N PRO A 73 12.55 -4.38 2.43
CA PRO A 73 13.01 -4.19 1.06
C PRO A 73 11.97 -3.41 0.24
N THR A 74 12.16 -2.11 0.09
CA THR A 74 11.22 -1.26 -0.64
C THR A 74 11.88 0.03 -1.12
N SER A 75 11.48 0.49 -2.30
CA SER A 75 11.87 1.78 -2.85
C SER A 75 10.69 2.73 -3.05
N GLY A 76 9.48 2.28 -2.69
CA GLY A 76 8.23 2.97 -2.98
C GLY A 76 7.60 3.59 -1.73
N ASN A 77 6.31 3.88 -1.86
CA ASN A 77 5.52 4.55 -0.82
C ASN A 77 5.47 3.78 0.50
N THR A 78 5.58 2.45 0.49
CA THR A 78 5.65 1.64 1.72
C THR A 78 6.86 2.01 2.57
N GLY A 79 8.01 2.32 1.96
CA GLY A 79 9.19 2.75 2.71
C GLY A 79 9.00 4.11 3.37
N ILE A 80 8.31 5.04 2.68
CA ILE A 80 7.99 6.36 3.22
C ILE A 80 7.00 6.23 4.40
N GLY A 81 5.92 5.46 4.22
CA GLY A 81 4.95 5.20 5.28
C GLY A 81 5.58 4.53 6.49
N LEU A 82 6.40 3.50 6.30
CA LEU A 82 7.14 2.85 7.39
C LEU A 82 8.10 3.81 8.07
N ALA A 83 8.80 4.67 7.33
CA ALA A 83 9.70 5.67 7.92
C ALA A 83 8.95 6.66 8.81
N ALA A 84 7.83 7.20 8.33
CA ALA A 84 7.03 8.13 9.10
C ALA A 84 6.43 7.48 10.36
N VAL A 85 5.89 6.26 10.25
CA VAL A 85 5.31 5.54 11.40
C VAL A 85 6.40 5.11 12.39
N SER A 86 7.54 4.62 11.91
CA SER A 86 8.67 4.21 12.77
C SER A 86 9.21 5.40 13.55
N ALA A 87 9.36 6.57 12.90
CA ALA A 87 9.77 7.81 13.57
C ALA A 87 8.78 8.23 14.67
N ALA A 88 7.48 8.12 14.40
CA ALA A 88 6.43 8.45 15.36
C ALA A 88 6.34 7.47 16.55
N ARG A 89 6.74 6.21 16.34
CA ARG A 89 6.69 5.13 17.35
C ARG A 89 8.03 4.89 18.05
N GLY A 90 9.11 5.53 17.59
CA GLY A 90 10.46 5.39 18.15
C GLY A 90 11.22 4.13 17.72
N TYR A 91 10.88 3.54 16.57
CA TYR A 91 11.60 2.37 16.04
C TYR A 91 12.72 2.78 15.10
N ARG A 92 13.84 2.04 15.18
CA ARG A 92 14.89 2.09 14.17
C ARG A 92 14.39 1.40 12.90
N LEU A 93 14.53 2.06 11.76
CA LEU A 93 14.14 1.52 10.45
C LEU A 93 15.33 1.46 9.50
N ILE A 94 15.51 0.29 8.86
CA ILE A 94 16.45 0.06 7.78
C ILE A 94 15.67 -0.27 6.52
N ILE A 95 15.88 0.50 5.45
CA ILE A 95 15.30 0.21 4.14
C ILE A 95 16.40 -0.28 3.21
N THR A 96 16.21 -1.47 2.63
CA THR A 96 17.07 -1.96 1.55
C THR A 96 16.45 -1.61 0.20
N MET A 97 17.24 -1.06 -0.71
CA MET A 97 16.76 -0.70 -2.06
C MET A 97 17.88 -0.69 -3.10
N PRO A 98 17.57 -0.90 -4.39
CA PRO A 98 18.55 -0.72 -5.46
C PRO A 98 19.05 0.72 -5.54
N GLU A 99 20.34 0.92 -5.83
CA GLU A 99 20.95 2.25 -5.96
C GLU A 99 20.38 3.09 -7.13
N THR A 100 19.72 2.45 -8.09
CA THR A 100 19.04 3.06 -9.24
C THR A 100 17.77 3.83 -8.87
N MET A 101 17.34 3.76 -7.62
CA MET A 101 16.14 4.45 -7.13
C MET A 101 16.37 5.95 -6.94
N SER A 102 15.29 6.72 -7.08
CA SER A 102 15.36 8.19 -7.15
C SER A 102 15.99 8.80 -5.88
N VAL A 103 16.75 9.87 -6.08
CA VAL A 103 17.43 10.58 -4.97
C VAL A 103 16.39 11.22 -4.05
N GLU A 104 15.29 11.72 -4.61
CA GLU A 104 14.21 12.37 -3.90
C GLU A 104 13.56 11.43 -2.88
N ARG A 105 13.28 10.17 -3.26
CA ARG A 105 12.70 9.18 -2.35
C ARG A 105 13.69 8.79 -1.24
N ARG A 106 14.97 8.66 -1.58
CA ARG A 106 16.02 8.39 -0.58
C ARG A 106 16.11 9.53 0.44
N ASN A 107 16.10 10.77 -0.02
CA ASN A 107 16.17 11.94 0.85
C ASN A 107 14.93 12.05 1.74
N LEU A 108 13.74 11.78 1.22
CA LEU A 108 12.51 11.80 2.01
C LEU A 108 12.52 10.74 3.12
N MET A 109 12.90 9.49 2.82
CA MET A 109 12.99 8.44 3.85
C MET A 109 14.05 8.78 4.91
N LYS A 110 15.22 9.30 4.50
CA LYS A 110 16.26 9.77 5.42
C LYS A 110 15.80 10.93 6.30
N ALA A 111 14.97 11.84 5.77
CA ALA A 111 14.42 12.95 6.55
C ALA A 111 13.52 12.49 7.71
N TYR A 112 12.86 11.33 7.56
CA TYR A 112 12.15 10.65 8.64
C TYR A 112 13.08 9.82 9.55
N GLY A 113 14.39 9.77 9.29
CA GLY A 113 15.36 9.03 10.10
C GLY A 113 15.59 7.58 9.67
N ALA A 114 15.09 7.15 8.51
CA ALA A 114 15.36 5.81 7.99
C ALA A 114 16.82 5.66 7.55
N GLU A 115 17.45 4.55 7.94
CA GLU A 115 18.74 4.12 7.41
C GLU A 115 18.55 3.46 6.05
N LEU A 116 19.34 3.84 5.05
CA LEU A 116 19.25 3.25 3.71
C LEU A 116 20.45 2.37 3.42
N VAL A 117 20.20 1.12 3.08
CA VAL A 117 21.21 0.18 2.58
C VAL A 117 20.98 -0.01 1.09
N LEU A 118 21.90 0.54 0.29
CA LEU A 118 21.82 0.46 -1.16
C LEU A 118 22.38 -0.88 -1.65
N THR A 119 21.68 -1.52 -2.58
CA THR A 119 22.10 -2.75 -3.25
C THR A 119 22.40 -2.49 -4.72
N GLU A 120 23.18 -3.37 -5.35
CA GLU A 120 23.51 -3.30 -6.77
C GLU A 120 22.26 -3.15 -7.65
N GLY A 121 22.26 -2.14 -8.53
CA GLY A 121 21.13 -1.87 -9.43
C GLY A 121 20.75 -3.06 -10.33
N ALA A 122 21.75 -3.81 -10.80
CA ALA A 122 21.56 -4.95 -11.70
C ALA A 122 20.76 -6.12 -11.08
N LYS A 123 20.81 -6.27 -9.74
CA LYS A 123 20.05 -7.30 -9.02
C LYS A 123 18.60 -6.88 -8.75
N GLY A 124 18.27 -5.61 -8.97
CA GLY A 124 16.93 -5.05 -8.76
C GLY A 124 16.39 -5.34 -7.36
N MET A 125 15.06 -5.46 -7.25
CA MET A 125 14.41 -5.73 -5.96
C MET A 125 14.78 -7.09 -5.35
N LYS A 126 15.15 -8.09 -6.17
CA LYS A 126 15.64 -9.38 -5.65
C LYS A 126 16.90 -9.21 -4.79
N GLY A 127 17.81 -8.32 -5.21
CA GLY A 127 18.99 -7.97 -4.43
C GLY A 127 18.65 -7.28 -3.10
N ALA A 128 17.70 -6.35 -3.13
CA ALA A 128 17.21 -5.66 -1.92
C ALA A 128 16.58 -6.63 -0.92
N ILE A 129 15.75 -7.57 -1.40
CA ILE A 129 15.13 -8.63 -0.57
C ILE A 129 16.20 -9.49 0.09
N ALA A 130 17.14 -10.02 -0.70
CA ALA A 130 18.23 -10.85 -0.17
C ALA A 130 19.04 -10.10 0.90
N LYS A 131 19.30 -8.80 0.70
CA LYS A 131 20.01 -7.99 1.71
C LYS A 131 19.18 -7.75 2.97
N ALA A 132 17.86 -7.58 2.86
CA ALA A 132 16.99 -7.44 4.03
C ALA A 132 16.98 -8.73 4.86
N GLU A 133 16.91 -9.90 4.21
CA GLU A 133 16.97 -11.21 4.86
C GLU A 133 18.34 -11.47 5.52
N GLU A 134 19.43 -11.06 4.88
CA GLU A 134 20.78 -11.11 5.46
C GLU A 134 20.86 -10.28 6.75
N LEU A 135 20.44 -9.01 6.68
CA LEU A 135 20.44 -8.10 7.83
C LEU A 135 19.55 -8.60 8.96
N ALA A 136 18.40 -9.21 8.65
CA ALA A 136 17.50 -9.76 9.66
C ALA A 136 18.11 -10.96 10.41
N LYS A 137 19.02 -11.72 9.79
CA LYS A 137 19.76 -12.80 10.46
C LYS A 137 20.84 -12.26 11.40
N GLU A 138 21.40 -11.10 11.09
CA GLU A 138 22.50 -10.49 11.85
C GLU A 138 22.01 -9.57 12.98
N ILE A 139 20.88 -8.88 12.78
CA ILE A 139 20.34 -7.91 13.72
C ILE A 139 19.32 -8.59 14.63
N PRO A 140 19.62 -8.75 15.95
CA PRO A 140 18.68 -9.35 16.88
C PRO A 140 17.43 -8.48 17.06
N ASN A 141 16.29 -9.11 17.35
CA ASN A 141 14.98 -8.44 17.48
C ASN A 141 14.58 -7.63 16.24
N SER A 142 15.06 -8.02 15.06
CA SER A 142 14.63 -7.42 13.80
C SER A 142 13.30 -8.00 13.32
N PHE A 143 12.55 -7.19 12.58
CA PHE A 143 11.25 -7.56 12.01
C PHE A 143 11.16 -7.09 10.56
N ILE A 144 10.72 -7.97 9.66
CA ILE A 144 10.43 -7.64 8.26
C ILE A 144 8.91 -7.59 8.06
N PRO A 145 8.30 -6.40 7.90
CA PRO A 145 6.86 -6.25 7.71
C PRO A 145 6.30 -7.09 6.56
N SER A 146 7.04 -7.25 5.46
CA SER A 146 6.70 -8.16 4.35
C SER A 146 5.36 -7.82 3.68
N GLN A 147 5.26 -6.62 3.10
CA GLN A 147 3.98 -6.08 2.57
C GLN A 147 3.22 -6.98 1.57
N PHE A 148 3.90 -7.91 0.88
CA PHE A 148 3.31 -8.79 -0.11
C PHE A 148 2.70 -10.08 0.48
N THR A 149 3.03 -10.41 1.74
CA THR A 149 2.60 -11.65 2.41
C THR A 149 1.89 -11.40 3.74
N ASN A 150 2.02 -10.20 4.32
CA ASN A 150 1.48 -9.87 5.62
C ASN A 150 -0.05 -9.62 5.58
N PRO A 151 -0.87 -10.40 6.29
CA PRO A 151 -2.33 -10.28 6.28
C PRO A 151 -2.83 -8.95 6.87
N ALA A 152 -2.03 -8.23 7.65
CA ALA A 152 -2.39 -6.90 8.15
C ALA A 152 -2.58 -5.87 7.02
N ASN A 153 -1.95 -6.08 5.85
CA ASN A 153 -2.11 -5.21 4.68
C ASN A 153 -3.54 -5.24 4.11
N PRO A 154 -4.11 -6.38 3.67
CA PRO A 154 -5.50 -6.41 3.24
C PRO A 154 -6.49 -6.13 4.40
N ALA A 155 -6.21 -6.62 5.61
CA ALA A 155 -7.12 -6.46 6.75
C ALA A 155 -7.39 -4.99 7.11
N VAL A 156 -6.38 -4.09 7.04
CA VAL A 156 -6.63 -2.67 7.31
C VAL A 156 -7.52 -2.02 6.25
N HIS A 157 -7.43 -2.46 5.01
CA HIS A 157 -8.29 -1.95 3.94
C HIS A 157 -9.73 -2.45 4.10
N GLU A 158 -9.94 -3.67 4.56
CA GLU A 158 -11.26 -4.18 4.92
C GLU A 158 -11.86 -3.42 6.10
N ALA A 159 -11.09 -3.26 7.17
CA ALA A 159 -11.54 -2.63 8.42
C ALA A 159 -11.67 -1.09 8.34
N THR A 160 -11.03 -0.45 7.35
CA THR A 160 -11.04 1.02 7.23
C THR A 160 -11.45 1.49 5.84
N THR A 161 -10.60 1.31 4.82
CA THR A 161 -10.83 1.88 3.49
C THR A 161 -12.18 1.48 2.87
N GLY A 162 -12.57 0.20 2.97
CA GLY A 162 -13.86 -0.28 2.49
C GLY A 162 -15.03 0.28 3.29
N VAL A 163 -14.91 0.34 4.62
CA VAL A 163 -15.89 0.95 5.53
C VAL A 163 -16.10 2.43 5.20
N GLU A 164 -15.01 3.18 5.03
CA GLU A 164 -15.05 4.60 4.68
C GLU A 164 -15.78 4.80 3.35
N ILE A 165 -15.41 4.07 2.29
CA ILE A 165 -16.07 4.17 0.98
C ILE A 165 -17.56 3.85 1.09
N TRP A 166 -17.94 2.81 1.81
CA TRP A 166 -19.34 2.43 1.99
C TRP A 166 -20.13 3.52 2.71
N ASN A 167 -19.60 4.06 3.81
CA ASN A 167 -20.26 5.10 4.58
C ASN A 167 -20.35 6.41 3.79
N ASP A 168 -19.27 6.83 3.15
CA ASP A 168 -19.18 8.09 2.40
C ASP A 168 -20.07 8.07 1.15
N THR A 169 -20.49 6.89 0.67
CA THR A 169 -21.41 6.72 -0.47
C THR A 169 -22.83 6.35 -0.05
N ASP A 170 -23.16 6.37 1.25
CA ASP A 170 -24.44 5.89 1.79
C ASP A 170 -24.81 4.47 1.30
N GLY A 171 -23.82 3.60 1.12
CA GLY A 171 -24.00 2.24 0.58
C GLY A 171 -24.38 2.17 -0.91
N LYS A 172 -24.25 3.27 -1.65
CA LYS A 172 -24.61 3.36 -3.08
C LYS A 172 -23.45 3.08 -4.04
N VAL A 173 -22.27 2.74 -3.54
CA VAL A 173 -21.17 2.28 -4.41
C VAL A 173 -21.62 1.04 -5.19
N ASP A 174 -21.49 1.10 -6.51
CA ASP A 174 -21.82 -0.02 -7.42
C ASP A 174 -20.56 -0.68 -7.99
N ILE A 175 -19.49 0.09 -8.21
CA ILE A 175 -18.23 -0.36 -8.80
C ILE A 175 -17.06 0.25 -8.02
N PHE A 176 -16.09 -0.60 -7.66
CA PHE A 176 -14.81 -0.18 -7.10
C PHE A 176 -13.68 -0.56 -8.06
N VAL A 177 -12.85 0.42 -8.43
CA VAL A 177 -11.74 0.24 -9.37
C VAL A 177 -10.44 0.60 -8.67
N ALA A 178 -9.44 -0.30 -8.68
CA ALA A 178 -8.13 0.00 -8.10
C ALA A 178 -6.97 -0.73 -8.78
N GLY A 179 -5.86 0.00 -8.90
CA GLY A 179 -4.60 -0.55 -9.39
C GLY A 179 -3.97 -1.54 -8.41
N VAL A 180 -3.44 -2.65 -8.93
CA VAL A 180 -2.89 -3.74 -8.11
C VAL A 180 -1.38 -3.62 -7.99
N GLY A 181 -0.92 -3.19 -6.80
CA GLY A 181 0.48 -3.30 -6.37
C GLY A 181 0.70 -4.57 -5.55
N THR A 182 0.55 -4.46 -4.23
CA THR A 182 0.51 -5.64 -3.34
C THR A 182 -0.80 -6.39 -3.41
N GLY A 183 -1.88 -5.75 -3.88
CA GLY A 183 -3.23 -6.33 -3.91
C GLY A 183 -4.05 -6.16 -2.63
N GLY A 184 -3.44 -5.65 -1.54
CA GLY A 184 -4.15 -5.48 -0.27
C GLY A 184 -5.34 -4.53 -0.34
N THR A 185 -5.25 -3.44 -1.10
CA THR A 185 -6.37 -2.49 -1.27
C THR A 185 -7.56 -3.14 -1.99
N VAL A 186 -7.31 -3.82 -3.12
CA VAL A 186 -8.38 -4.52 -3.88
C VAL A 186 -8.99 -5.63 -3.02
N THR A 187 -8.15 -6.41 -2.34
CA THR A 187 -8.59 -7.51 -1.47
C THR A 187 -9.45 -7.02 -0.32
N GLY A 188 -8.95 -6.10 0.50
CA GLY A 188 -9.67 -5.63 1.68
C GLY A 188 -10.94 -4.87 1.33
N VAL A 189 -10.85 -3.91 0.41
CA VAL A 189 -12.03 -3.12 -0.01
C VAL A 189 -13.06 -4.03 -0.70
N GLY A 190 -12.64 -4.89 -1.62
CA GLY A 190 -13.54 -5.79 -2.32
C GLY A 190 -14.26 -6.76 -1.38
N THR A 191 -13.52 -7.33 -0.40
CA THR A 191 -14.08 -8.22 0.62
C THR A 191 -15.16 -7.51 1.43
N TYR A 192 -14.84 -6.31 1.93
CA TYR A 192 -15.80 -5.53 2.70
C TYR A 192 -17.03 -5.16 1.88
N LEU A 193 -16.86 -4.56 0.69
CA LEU A 193 -17.97 -4.08 -0.11
C LEU A 193 -18.89 -5.22 -0.57
N LYS A 194 -18.33 -6.37 -0.99
CA LYS A 194 -19.15 -7.54 -1.37
C LYS A 194 -19.86 -8.18 -0.17
N SER A 195 -19.32 -8.05 1.04
CA SER A 195 -20.03 -8.47 2.27
C SER A 195 -21.27 -7.60 2.56
N GLN A 196 -21.24 -6.32 2.17
CA GLN A 196 -22.37 -5.39 2.36
C GLN A 196 -23.38 -5.49 1.21
N LYS A 197 -22.90 -5.55 -0.03
CA LYS A 197 -23.73 -5.65 -1.25
C LYS A 197 -23.01 -6.55 -2.27
N LYS A 198 -23.50 -7.79 -2.41
CA LYS A 198 -22.91 -8.83 -3.26
C LYS A 198 -22.73 -8.42 -4.72
N ASP A 199 -23.61 -7.53 -5.21
CA ASP A 199 -23.61 -7.08 -6.60
C ASP A 199 -22.57 -6.00 -6.90
N VAL A 200 -21.85 -5.48 -5.89
CA VAL A 200 -20.74 -4.54 -6.12
C VAL A 200 -19.70 -5.20 -7.00
N LYS A 201 -19.33 -4.52 -8.08
CA LYS A 201 -18.26 -4.94 -8.98
C LYS A 201 -16.92 -4.43 -8.50
N VAL A 202 -15.92 -5.31 -8.48
CA VAL A 202 -14.56 -4.98 -8.10
C VAL A 202 -13.68 -5.19 -9.32
N ILE A 203 -13.00 -4.13 -9.76
CA ILE A 203 -12.21 -4.11 -10.98
C ILE A 203 -10.75 -3.87 -10.62
N ALA A 204 -9.90 -4.83 -10.94
CA ALA A 204 -8.46 -4.72 -10.79
C ALA A 204 -7.86 -4.01 -12.00
N VAL A 205 -6.89 -3.13 -11.79
CA VAL A 205 -6.15 -2.46 -12.87
C VAL A 205 -4.68 -2.88 -12.83
N GLU A 206 -4.13 -3.22 -14.00
CA GLU A 206 -2.72 -3.62 -14.16
C GLU A 206 -2.06 -2.96 -15.38
N PRO A 207 -0.72 -2.92 -15.47
CA PRO A 207 -0.03 -2.42 -16.66
C PRO A 207 -0.21 -3.37 -17.85
N ALA A 208 -0.60 -2.84 -19.01
CA ALA A 208 -0.75 -3.60 -20.25
C ALA A 208 0.57 -4.23 -20.75
N SER A 209 1.72 -3.63 -20.42
CA SER A 209 3.03 -4.24 -20.75
C SER A 209 3.55 -5.23 -19.70
N SER A 210 2.80 -5.45 -18.61
CA SER A 210 3.06 -6.48 -17.60
C SER A 210 1.75 -7.12 -17.10
N PRO A 211 0.95 -7.74 -17.99
CA PRO A 211 -0.38 -8.26 -17.68
C PRO A 211 -0.31 -9.60 -16.93
N VAL A 212 0.18 -9.57 -15.70
CA VAL A 212 0.39 -10.77 -14.88
C VAL A 212 -0.94 -11.37 -14.41
N LEU A 213 -1.92 -10.53 -14.07
CA LEU A 213 -3.20 -10.98 -13.57
C LEU A 213 -4.10 -11.54 -14.68
N SER A 214 -4.11 -10.88 -15.85
CA SER A 214 -4.93 -11.31 -16.98
C SER A 214 -4.27 -12.34 -17.91
N GLU A 215 -2.96 -12.27 -18.15
CA GLU A 215 -2.25 -13.14 -19.10
C GLU A 215 -1.13 -13.99 -18.48
N GLY A 216 -0.78 -13.80 -17.20
CA GLY A 216 0.32 -14.50 -16.56
C GLY A 216 1.71 -14.08 -17.05
N LYS A 217 1.82 -12.95 -17.78
CA LYS A 217 3.08 -12.47 -18.35
C LYS A 217 3.57 -11.23 -17.64
N SER A 218 4.82 -11.26 -17.17
CA SER A 218 5.50 -10.08 -16.64
C SER A 218 6.30 -9.37 -17.73
N GLY A 219 6.38 -8.04 -17.66
CA GLY A 219 7.22 -7.23 -18.53
C GLY A 219 7.57 -5.87 -17.91
N PRO A 220 8.50 -5.13 -18.52
CA PRO A 220 8.85 -3.79 -18.05
C PRO A 220 7.70 -2.81 -18.31
N HIS A 221 7.44 -1.90 -17.35
CA HIS A 221 6.44 -0.84 -17.47
C HIS A 221 6.86 0.41 -16.67
N LYS A 222 6.15 1.53 -16.88
CA LYS A 222 6.44 2.83 -16.25
C LYS A 222 5.40 3.28 -15.21
N ILE A 223 4.30 2.54 -15.07
CA ILE A 223 3.23 2.86 -14.11
C ILE A 223 3.68 2.48 -12.70
N GLN A 224 4.25 3.44 -11.98
CA GLN A 224 4.82 3.19 -10.65
C GLN A 224 3.72 2.89 -9.61
N GLY A 225 3.96 1.88 -8.77
CA GLY A 225 3.09 1.52 -7.64
C GLY A 225 2.14 0.36 -7.89
N ILE A 226 1.99 -0.09 -9.14
CA ILE A 226 1.20 -1.27 -9.54
C ILE A 226 2.05 -2.23 -10.39
N GLY A 227 1.57 -3.44 -10.65
CA GLY A 227 2.22 -4.40 -11.56
C GLY A 227 3.54 -4.95 -11.03
N ALA A 228 3.53 -5.68 -9.90
CA ALA A 228 4.76 -6.16 -9.26
C ALA A 228 5.57 -7.21 -10.07
N GLY A 229 5.02 -7.71 -11.18
CA GLY A 229 5.65 -8.76 -12.01
C GLY A 229 5.41 -10.19 -11.51
N PHE A 230 4.57 -10.35 -10.50
CA PHE A 230 4.09 -11.62 -9.93
C PHE A 230 2.74 -11.37 -9.25
N VAL A 231 2.01 -12.45 -8.91
CA VAL A 231 0.77 -12.39 -8.12
C VAL A 231 1.14 -12.41 -6.62
N PRO A 232 0.89 -11.34 -5.84
CA PRO A 232 1.22 -11.32 -4.42
C PRO A 232 0.33 -12.25 -3.59
N ASP A 233 0.88 -12.82 -2.51
CA ASP A 233 0.14 -13.74 -1.63
C ASP A 233 -1.06 -13.08 -0.94
N VAL A 234 -0.98 -11.77 -0.64
CA VAL A 234 -2.09 -11.02 -0.02
C VAL A 234 -3.19 -10.60 -1.00
N LEU A 235 -3.04 -10.87 -2.30
CA LEU A 235 -4.08 -10.62 -3.29
C LEU A 235 -5.06 -11.79 -3.34
N ASP A 236 -6.30 -11.58 -2.92
CA ASP A 236 -7.38 -12.52 -3.21
C ASP A 236 -7.87 -12.32 -4.65
N THR A 237 -7.59 -13.28 -5.52
CA THR A 237 -8.00 -13.21 -6.94
C THR A 237 -9.47 -13.54 -7.16
N ALA A 238 -10.18 -14.10 -6.17
CA ALA A 238 -11.61 -14.37 -6.27
C ALA A 238 -12.47 -13.13 -5.97
N VAL A 239 -11.87 -12.07 -5.40
CA VAL A 239 -12.61 -10.88 -4.98
C VAL A 239 -12.96 -9.93 -6.14
N TYR A 240 -12.19 -9.93 -7.22
CA TYR A 240 -12.40 -9.05 -8.36
C TYR A 240 -13.16 -9.75 -9.49
N ASP A 241 -14.05 -9.00 -10.15
CA ASP A 241 -14.90 -9.48 -11.24
C ASP A 241 -14.19 -9.36 -12.61
N GLU A 242 -13.25 -8.42 -12.74
CA GLU A 242 -12.58 -8.09 -14.00
C GLU A 242 -11.17 -7.52 -13.75
N VAL A 243 -10.28 -7.69 -14.73
CA VAL A 243 -8.97 -7.05 -14.79
C VAL A 243 -8.89 -6.18 -16.04
N ILE A 244 -8.57 -4.89 -15.88
CA ILE A 244 -8.41 -3.94 -16.98
C ILE A 244 -6.92 -3.57 -17.13
N PRO A 245 -6.27 -3.95 -18.25
CA PRO A 245 -4.92 -3.50 -18.56
C PRO A 245 -4.89 -2.04 -19.05
N VAL A 246 -3.93 -1.24 -18.58
CA VAL A 246 -3.75 0.18 -18.96
C VAL A 246 -2.31 0.50 -19.37
N THR A 247 -2.12 1.47 -20.27
CA THR A 247 -0.80 1.87 -20.83
C THR A 247 -0.18 3.08 -20.14
#